data_AF-A0A9R0ZMG9-F1
#
_entry.id   AF-A0A9R0ZMG9-F1
#
_cell.length_a   1.000
_cell.length_b   1.000
_cell.length_c   1.000
_cell.angle_alpha   90.00
_cell.angle_beta   90.00
_cell.angle_gamma   90.00
#
_symmetry.space_group_name_H-M   'P 1'
#
loop_
_entity.id
_entity.type
_entity.pdbx_description
1 polymer ?
#
loop_
_entity_poly.entity_id
_entity_poly.type
_entity_poly.pdbx_seq_one_letter_code
_entity_poly.pdbx_strand_id
1 'polypeptide(L)'
;MVRSNFCSDDYFGEPAELDATEMTNLSLQLSLRREDKKTSIGNWIQCQEVLDTGAICGKWRRAPLFVVQSSDWDCSCSVLWDPIHADCAVPQELGTAEVLQQLKYINKLKLRLDSYKQKR
;
A
#
# COMPACT_ATOMS: atom_id res chain seq x y z
N MET A 1 31.97 45.32 -26.57
CA MET A 1 31.61 45.80 -25.21
C MET A 1 30.24 45.21 -24.87
N VAL A 2 30.19 44.05 -24.19
CA VAL A 2 29.78 43.82 -22.78
C VAL A 2 28.55 44.66 -22.40
N ARG A 3 27.40 44.10 -22.00
CA ARG A 3 27.20 43.18 -20.86
C ARG A 3 25.94 42.34 -20.99
N SER A 4 26.11 41.04 -20.77
CA SER A 4 25.10 40.12 -20.28
C SER A 4 24.61 40.58 -18.91
N ASN A 5 23.29 40.72 -18.73
CA ASN A 5 22.69 40.84 -17.40
C ASN A 5 22.31 39.44 -16.91
N PHE A 6 23.18 38.92 -16.04
CA PHE A 6 22.96 37.74 -15.20
C PHE A 6 21.93 38.10 -14.13
N CYS A 7 20.84 37.33 -14.02
CA CYS A 7 19.81 37.55 -13.01
C CYS A 7 19.88 36.42 -11.98
N SER A 8 20.39 36.82 -10.80
CA SER A 8 20.24 36.25 -9.46
C SER A 8 20.73 34.84 -9.17
N ASP A 9 21.84 34.81 -8.44
CA ASP A 9 22.35 33.71 -7.61
C ASP A 9 21.26 33.26 -6.62
N ASP A 10 20.69 32.07 -6.84
CA ASP A 10 19.93 31.36 -5.81
C ASP A 10 20.95 30.85 -4.78
N TYR A 11 20.99 31.50 -3.62
CA TYR A 11 21.78 31.07 -2.47
C TYR A 11 21.32 29.68 -2.04
N PHE A 12 21.94 28.65 -2.61
CA PHE A 12 21.81 27.27 -2.18
C PHE A 12 22.38 27.20 -0.77
N GLY A 13 21.49 27.25 0.23
CA GLY A 13 21.87 27.05 1.62
C GLY A 13 22.65 25.74 1.76
N GLU A 14 23.71 25.81 2.55
CA GLU A 14 24.58 24.69 2.91
C GLU A 14 23.72 23.46 3.27
N PRO A 15 23.97 22.26 2.69
CA PRO A 15 23.26 21.07 3.10
C PRO A 15 23.54 20.88 4.58
N ALA A 16 22.48 20.92 5.40
CA ALA A 16 22.62 20.60 6.80
C ALA A 16 23.23 19.19 6.90
N GLU A 17 24.47 19.11 7.38
CA GLU A 17 25.15 17.86 7.66
C GLU A 17 24.32 17.13 8.72
N LEU A 18 23.48 16.20 8.27
CA LEU A 18 22.74 15.32 9.17
C LEU A 18 23.77 14.54 9.99
N ASP A 19 23.78 14.77 11.31
CA ASP A 19 24.68 14.04 12.20
C ASP A 19 24.43 12.52 12.03
N ALA A 20 25.51 11.73 12.08
CA ALA A 20 25.44 10.28 12.06
C ALA A 20 24.47 9.74 13.14
N THR A 21 24.31 10.46 14.26
CA THR A 21 23.32 10.15 15.30
C THR A 21 21.87 10.35 14.83
N GLU A 22 21.59 11.35 13.99
CA GLU A 22 20.26 11.59 13.42
C GLU A 22 19.94 10.57 12.32
N MET A 23 20.91 10.23 11.48
CA MET A 23 20.76 9.20 10.46
C MET A 23 20.57 7.79 11.05
N THR A 24 21.26 7.48 12.15
CA THR A 24 21.06 6.24 12.89
C THR A 24 19.73 6.22 13.62
N ASN A 25 19.27 7.32 14.22
CA ASN A 25 17.95 7.41 14.83
C ASN A 25 16.81 7.24 13.81
N LEU A 26 16.93 7.84 12.62
CA LEU A 26 15.98 7.62 11.52
C LEU A 26 15.99 6.16 11.05
N SER A 27 17.18 5.57 10.91
CA SER A 27 17.34 4.16 10.56
C SER A 27 16.75 3.23 11.61
N LEU A 28 16.90 3.56 12.89
CA LEU A 28 16.34 2.83 14.04
C LEU A 28 14.82 3.01 14.14
N GLN A 29 14.28 4.20 13.85
CA GLN A 29 12.83 4.40 13.75
C GLN A 29 12.24 3.63 12.56
N LEU A 30 12.92 3.63 11.42
CA LEU A 30 12.53 2.84 10.24
C LEU A 30 12.69 1.34 10.46
N SER A 31 13.65 0.90 11.29
CA SER A 31 13.83 -0.50 11.65
C SER A 31 12.80 -0.96 12.69
N LEU A 32 12.50 -0.14 13.71
CA LEU A 32 11.42 -0.41 14.66
C LEU A 32 10.05 -0.47 13.96
N ARG A 33 9.78 0.43 13.00
CA ARG A 33 8.59 0.31 12.12
C ARG A 33 8.61 -0.95 11.24
N ARG A 34 9.79 -1.48 10.91
CA ARG A 34 9.98 -2.74 10.18
C ARG A 34 9.91 -3.98 11.07
N GLU A 35 10.10 -3.84 12.38
CA GLU A 35 10.00 -4.93 13.37
C GLU A 35 8.59 -5.05 13.96
N ASP A 36 7.81 -3.96 13.94
CA ASP A 36 6.35 -3.97 14.09
C ASP A 36 5.62 -4.52 12.85
N LYS A 37 6.15 -5.59 12.23
CA LYS A 37 5.44 -6.43 11.25
C LYS A 37 4.33 -7.23 11.96
N LYS A 38 3.49 -6.57 12.75
CA LYS A 38 2.09 -6.95 12.81
C LYS A 38 1.61 -6.69 11.39
N THR A 39 1.44 -7.74 10.60
CA THR A 39 0.87 -7.65 9.25
C THR A 39 -0.36 -6.74 9.36
N SER A 40 -0.23 -5.50 8.88
CA SER A 40 -1.28 -4.52 9.04
C SER A 40 -2.54 -5.12 8.39
N ILE A 41 -3.61 -5.22 9.17
CA ILE A 41 -4.90 -5.72 8.69
C ILE A 41 -5.32 -4.76 7.57
N GLY A 42 -5.27 -5.24 6.33
CA GLY A 42 -5.50 -4.45 5.13
C GLY A 42 -6.88 -4.70 4.54
N ASN A 43 -7.35 -3.76 3.71
CA ASN A 43 -8.43 -4.06 2.78
C ASN A 43 -7.88 -4.98 1.67
N TRP A 44 -8.70 -5.94 1.25
CA TRP A 44 -8.33 -6.96 0.28
C TRP A 44 -9.36 -6.99 -0.85
N ILE A 45 -8.88 -7.16 -2.08
CA ILE A 45 -9.69 -7.31 -3.28
C ILE A 45 -9.23 -8.54 -4.06
N GLN A 46 -10.18 -9.26 -4.68
CA GLN A 46 -9.89 -10.49 -5.41
C GLN A 46 -9.95 -10.25 -6.92
N CYS A 47 -8.90 -10.67 -7.62
CA CYS A 47 -8.81 -10.64 -9.08
C CYS A 47 -9.83 -11.59 -9.72
N GLN A 48 -10.63 -11.07 -10.65
CA GLN A 48 -11.66 -11.80 -11.40
C GLN A 48 -11.26 -12.13 -12.84
N GLU A 49 -10.03 -11.78 -13.25
CA GLU A 49 -9.54 -12.04 -14.61
C GLU A 49 -9.54 -13.54 -14.95
N VAL A 50 -10.04 -13.87 -16.14
CA VAL A 50 -10.00 -15.21 -16.73
C VAL A 50 -8.72 -15.31 -17.57
N LEU A 51 -7.81 -16.19 -17.17
CA LEU A 51 -6.55 -16.42 -17.86
C LEU A 51 -6.77 -17.19 -19.17
N ASP A 52 -5.75 -17.23 -20.04
CA ASP A 52 -5.78 -17.99 -21.30
C ASP A 52 -6.09 -19.49 -21.12
N THR A 53 -5.81 -20.03 -19.93
CA THR A 53 -6.14 -21.41 -19.56
C THR A 53 -7.63 -21.62 -19.27
N GLY A 54 -8.43 -20.56 -19.26
CA GLY A 54 -9.83 -20.55 -18.83
C GLY A 54 -10.02 -20.51 -17.32
N ALA A 55 -8.94 -20.50 -16.52
CA ALA A 55 -9.00 -20.43 -15.07
C ALA A 55 -9.05 -18.96 -14.58
N ILE A 56 -9.83 -18.70 -13.53
CA ILE A 56 -9.85 -17.38 -12.87
C ILE A 56 -8.56 -17.21 -12.07
N CYS A 57 -7.91 -16.05 -12.17
CA CYS A 57 -6.69 -15.73 -11.42
C CYS A 57 -6.89 -15.88 -9.90
N GLY A 58 -7.96 -15.29 -9.36
CA GLY A 58 -8.42 -15.51 -8.00
C GLY A 58 -7.50 -15.01 -6.88
N LYS A 59 -6.38 -14.36 -7.23
CA LYS A 59 -5.41 -13.81 -6.27
C LYS A 59 -6.00 -12.63 -5.50
N TRP A 60 -5.62 -12.54 -4.23
CA TRP A 60 -5.94 -11.41 -3.36
C TRP A 60 -4.84 -10.36 -3.41
N ARG A 61 -5.21 -9.11 -3.63
CA ARG A 61 -4.31 -7.95 -3.57
C ARG A 61 -4.70 -7.03 -2.44
N ARG A 62 -3.71 -6.37 -1.82
CA ARG A 62 -3.98 -5.26 -0.89
C ARG A 62 -4.54 -4.10 -1.69
N ALA A 63 -5.56 -3.46 -1.11
CA ALA A 63 -6.22 -2.34 -1.73
C ALA A 63 -6.37 -1.16 -0.76
N PRO A 64 -6.40 0.08 -1.25
CA PRO A 64 -6.89 1.21 -0.48
C PRO A 64 -8.32 0.97 0.04
N LEU A 65 -8.72 1.64 1.12
CA LEU A 65 -10.03 1.44 1.76
C LEU A 65 -11.23 1.83 0.88
N PHE A 66 -11.02 2.72 -0.10
CA PHE A 66 -12.06 3.16 -1.04
C PHE A 66 -12.28 2.19 -2.21
N VAL A 67 -11.37 1.23 -2.40
CA VAL A 67 -11.50 0.23 -3.45
C VAL A 67 -12.43 -0.87 -2.96
N VAL A 68 -13.47 -1.14 -3.74
CA VAL A 68 -14.51 -2.14 -3.47
C VAL A 68 -14.46 -3.25 -4.52
N GLN A 69 -14.87 -4.47 -4.16
CA GLN A 69 -14.94 -5.59 -5.10
C GLN A 69 -15.91 -5.27 -6.24
N SER A 70 -15.45 -5.41 -7.48
CA SER A 70 -16.28 -5.43 -8.69
C SER A 70 -16.02 -6.71 -9.49
N SER A 71 -16.89 -7.01 -10.46
CA SER A 71 -16.78 -8.20 -11.32
C SER A 71 -15.71 -8.09 -12.39
N ASP A 72 -15.32 -6.86 -12.73
CA ASP A 72 -14.35 -6.50 -13.76
C ASP A 72 -12.97 -6.13 -13.18
N TRP A 73 -12.79 -6.25 -11.86
CA TRP A 73 -11.51 -5.93 -11.22
C TRP A 73 -10.45 -7.02 -11.48
N ASP A 74 -9.28 -6.60 -11.94
CA ASP A 74 -8.11 -7.45 -12.18
C ASP A 74 -6.84 -6.93 -11.46
N CYS A 75 -5.75 -7.69 -11.53
CA CYS A 75 -4.48 -7.29 -10.92
C CYS A 75 -3.93 -5.99 -11.52
N SER A 76 -4.12 -5.74 -12.82
CA SER A 76 -3.57 -4.56 -13.51
C SER A 76 -4.13 -3.26 -12.93
N CYS A 77 -5.35 -3.29 -12.41
CA CYS A 77 -5.97 -2.16 -11.72
C CYS A 77 -5.16 -1.66 -10.52
N SER A 78 -4.29 -2.49 -9.90
CA SER A 78 -3.46 -2.06 -8.77
C SER A 78 -2.25 -1.22 -9.15
N VAL A 79 -1.95 -1.02 -10.44
CA VAL A 79 -0.77 -0.28 -10.90
C VAL A 79 -0.64 1.12 -10.29
N LEU A 80 -1.77 1.75 -9.94
CA LEU A 80 -1.79 3.10 -9.35
C LEU A 80 -1.30 3.16 -7.90
N TRP A 81 -1.33 2.05 -7.15
CA TRP A 81 -0.96 2.02 -5.72
C TRP A 81 -0.02 0.88 -5.33
N ASP A 82 0.08 -0.17 -6.13
CA ASP A 82 0.94 -1.33 -5.91
C ASP A 82 1.42 -1.90 -7.26
N PRO A 83 2.41 -1.25 -7.90
CA PRO A 83 2.92 -1.67 -9.21
C PRO A 83 3.58 -3.05 -9.22
N ILE A 84 4.16 -3.47 -8.08
CA ILE A 84 4.89 -4.74 -8.00
C ILE A 84 3.95 -5.95 -8.03
N HIS A 85 2.68 -5.77 -7.67
CA HIS A 85 1.66 -6.82 -7.69
C HIS A 85 0.59 -6.60 -8.77
N ALA A 86 0.82 -5.66 -9.69
CA ALA A 86 -0.12 -5.25 -10.73
C ALA A 86 -0.22 -6.21 -11.93
N ASP A 87 0.11 -7.49 -11.74
CA ASP A 87 0.11 -8.50 -12.79
C ASP A 87 -0.30 -9.86 -12.22
N CYS A 88 -1.01 -10.66 -13.03
CA CYS A 88 -1.52 -11.96 -12.62
C CYS A 88 -0.46 -13.05 -12.49
N ALA A 89 0.71 -12.92 -13.10
CA ALA A 89 1.84 -13.82 -12.91
C ALA A 89 2.54 -13.60 -11.55
N VAL A 90 2.38 -12.42 -10.95
CA VAL A 90 3.02 -12.11 -9.66
C VAL A 90 2.38 -12.92 -8.53
N PRO A 91 3.17 -13.56 -7.64
CA PRO A 91 2.66 -14.28 -6.49
C PRO A 91 1.78 -13.43 -5.56
N GLN A 92 0.89 -14.07 -4.81
CA GLN A 92 0.10 -13.43 -3.77
C GLN A 92 0.98 -13.13 -2.54
N GLU A 93 0.80 -11.97 -1.91
CA GLU A 93 1.61 -11.56 -0.75
C GLU A 93 1.42 -12.48 0.47
N LEU A 94 0.16 -12.82 0.79
CA LEU A 94 -0.20 -13.68 1.91
C LEU A 94 -0.93 -14.93 1.43
N GLY A 95 -0.99 -15.99 2.23
CA GLY A 95 -1.80 -17.16 1.88
C GLY A 95 -3.29 -16.81 1.87
N THR A 96 -4.08 -17.43 0.98
CA THR A 96 -5.53 -17.17 0.91
C THR A 96 -6.24 -17.43 2.24
N ALA A 97 -5.79 -18.44 3.00
CA ALA A 97 -6.34 -18.71 4.33
C ALA A 97 -6.14 -17.53 5.31
N GLU A 98 -4.97 -16.89 5.28
CA GLU A 98 -4.65 -15.75 6.12
C GLU A 98 -5.45 -14.50 5.71
N VAL A 99 -5.57 -14.25 4.40
CA VAL A 99 -6.41 -13.16 3.86
C VAL A 99 -7.86 -13.32 4.32
N LEU A 100 -8.41 -14.53 4.18
CA LEU A 100 -9.78 -14.83 4.62
C LEU A 100 -9.95 -14.67 6.13
N GLN A 101 -8.94 -14.99 6.94
CA GLN A 101 -8.96 -14.75 8.38
C GLN A 101 -9.00 -13.25 8.70
N GLN A 102 -8.22 -12.42 8.00
CA GLN A 102 -8.26 -10.97 8.16
C GLN A 102 -9.63 -10.39 7.76
N LEU A 103 -10.17 -10.80 6.62
CA LEU A 103 -11.49 -10.38 6.16
C LEU A 103 -12.61 -10.74 7.15
N LYS A 104 -12.58 -11.95 7.73
CA LYS A 104 -13.51 -12.35 8.79
C LYS A 104 -13.43 -11.43 10.01
N TYR A 105 -12.21 -11.08 10.42
CA TYR A 105 -12.00 -10.17 11.55
C TYR A 105 -12.51 -8.76 11.25
N ILE A 106 -12.21 -8.21 10.07
CA ILE A 106 -12.74 -6.91 9.62
C ILE A 106 -14.27 -6.91 9.63
N ASN A 107 -14.91 -7.96 9.11
CA ASN A 107 -16.37 -8.07 9.10
C ASN A 107 -16.96 -8.07 10.52
N LYS A 108 -16.33 -8.80 11.45
CA LYS A 108 -16.72 -8.79 12.87
C LYS A 108 -16.63 -7.39 13.48
N LEU A 109 -15.60 -6.61 13.14
CA LEU A 109 -15.47 -5.23 13.59
C LEU A 109 -16.54 -4.32 13.00
N LYS A 110 -16.86 -4.45 11.71
CA LYS A 110 -17.93 -3.71 11.03
C LYS A 110 -19.29 -3.96 11.71
N LEU A 111 -19.65 -5.22 11.93
CA LEU A 111 -20.90 -5.60 12.62
C LEU A 111 -21.00 -5.00 14.03
N ARG A 112 -19.90 -5.00 14.78
CA ARG A 112 -19.87 -4.34 16.11
C ARG A 112 -20.10 -2.85 15.99
N LEU A 113 -19.41 -2.18 15.06
CA LEU A 113 -19.56 -0.74 14.84
C LEU A 113 -21.00 -0.36 14.47
N ASP A 114 -21.64 -1.13 13.60
CA ASP A 114 -23.04 -0.89 13.21
C ASP A 114 -23.99 -1.08 14.39
N SER A 115 -23.74 -2.07 15.25
CA SER A 115 -24.51 -2.26 16.49
C SER A 115 -24.39 -1.08 17.46
N TYR A 116 -23.24 -0.40 17.50
CA TYR A 116 -23.03 0.80 18.32
C TYR A 116 -23.76 2.01 17.74
N LYS A 117 -23.78 2.17 16.41
CA LYS A 117 -24.53 3.24 15.75
C LYS A 117 -26.03 3.12 15.99
N GLN A 118 -26.58 1.90 16.01
CA GLN A 118 -28.00 1.66 16.25
C GLN A 118 -28.46 1.95 17.69
N LYS A 119 -27.52 2.01 18.65
CA LYS A 119 -27.81 2.33 20.06
C LYS A 119 -27.72 3.82 20.38
N ARG A 120 -27.29 4.64 19.43
CA ARG A 120 -27.11 6.08 19.58
C ARG A 120 -28.25 6.82 18.88
#